data_AF-A0A9E3N5I1-F1
#
_entry.id   AF-A0A9E3N5I1-F1
#
_cell.length_a   1.000
_cell.length_b   1.000
_cell.length_c   1.000
_cell.angle_alpha   90.00
_cell.angle_beta   90.00
_cell.angle_gamma   90.00
#
_symmetry.space_group_name_H-M   'P 1'
#
loop_
_entity.id
_entity.type
_entity.pdbx_description
1 polymer ?
#
loop_
_entity_poly.entity_id
_entity_poly.type
_entity_poly.pdbx_seq_one_letter_code
_entity_poly.pdbx_strand_id
1 'polypeptide(L)' 'MNQDTLELEDGQATVSYQRRDAHQCDVVDLGIALQQRSNTMSAVEYLRSQNVGNDVIERVLTEPGRRRSWCL' A
#
# COMPACT_ATOMS: atom_id res chain seq x y z
N MET A 1 24.84 1.98 43.32
CA MET A 1 23.86 2.91 43.89
C MET A 1 23.45 3.85 42.76
N ASN A 2 22.65 3.33 41.83
CA ASN A 2 21.17 3.45 41.76
C ASN A 2 20.81 4.80 41.11
N GLN A 3 20.46 4.79 39.82
CA GLN A 3 19.09 4.72 39.29
C GLN A 3 18.44 6.11 39.30
N ASP A 4 18.25 6.68 38.10
CA ASP A 4 17.11 7.56 37.86
C ASP A 4 16.47 7.16 36.53
N THR A 5 15.24 6.69 36.69
CA THR A 5 14.29 6.23 35.70
C THR A 5 13.52 7.44 35.21
N LEU A 6 13.46 7.68 33.90
CA LEU A 6 12.33 8.37 33.29
C LEU A 6 11.97 7.65 31.99
N GLU A 7 10.94 6.81 32.11
CA GLU A 7 10.05 6.38 31.05
C GLU A 7 9.50 7.62 30.33
N LEU A 8 9.62 7.66 29.01
CA LEU A 8 8.88 8.55 28.11
C LEU A 8 8.52 7.68 26.90
N GLU A 9 7.40 6.97 26.99
CA GLU A 9 6.08 7.40 26.51
C GLU A 9 5.90 7.19 24.99
N ASP A 10 5.07 6.19 24.72
CA ASP A 10 4.33 5.87 23.51
C ASP A 10 4.00 7.12 22.65
N GLY A 11 4.56 7.21 21.44
CA GLY A 11 4.37 8.43 20.63
C GLY A 11 4.74 8.39 19.15
N GLN A 12 5.07 7.23 18.56
CA GLN A 12 5.48 7.18 17.14
C GLN A 12 4.76 6.10 16.32
N ALA A 13 3.43 6.04 16.41
CA ALA A 13 2.63 5.15 15.56
C ALA A 13 1.69 5.87 14.56
N THR A 14 1.73 7.20 14.46
CA THR A 14 0.76 7.95 13.61
C THR A 14 1.34 8.52 12.31
N VAL A 15 2.66 8.62 12.15
CA VAL A 15 3.29 9.27 10.98
C VAL A 15 3.60 8.29 9.84
N SER A 16 3.65 6.99 10.14
CA SER A 16 4.08 5.95 9.20
C SER A 16 2.94 5.28 8.45
N TYR A 17 1.73 5.29 9.01
CA TYR A 17 0.56 4.62 8.42
C TYR A 17 0.12 5.37 7.14
N GLN A 18 -0.12 6.68 7.28
CA GLN A 18 -0.66 7.52 6.20
C GLN A 18 0.24 7.63 4.96
N ARG A 19 1.57 7.63 5.11
CA ARG A 19 2.50 7.63 3.97
C ARG A 19 2.55 6.29 3.24
N ARG A 20 2.37 5.20 3.99
CA ARG A 20 2.38 3.84 3.45
C ARG A 20 1.10 3.57 2.66
N ASP A 21 -0.03 4.09 3.12
CA ASP A 21 -1.28 4.09 2.35
C ASP A 21 -1.15 4.87 1.04
N ALA A 22 -0.57 6.08 1.06
CA ALA A 22 -0.37 6.88 -0.15
C ALA A 22 0.52 6.18 -1.18
N HIS A 23 1.68 5.65 -0.75
CA HIS A 23 2.58 4.92 -1.66
C HIS A 23 1.92 3.65 -2.22
N GLN A 24 1.17 2.92 -1.40
CA GLN A 24 0.45 1.73 -1.84
C GLN A 24 -0.66 2.09 -2.82
N CYS A 25 -1.36 3.21 -2.63
CA CYS A 25 -2.33 3.73 -3.59
C CYS A 25 -1.68 4.08 -4.93
N ASP A 26 -0.54 4.79 -4.93
CA ASP A 26 0.18 5.15 -6.16
C ASP A 26 0.64 3.90 -6.94
N VAL A 27 1.17 2.89 -6.22
CA VAL A 27 1.55 1.61 -6.81
C VAL A 27 0.36 0.90 -7.45
N VAL A 28 -0.78 0.83 -6.74
CA VAL A 28 -2.00 0.24 -7.26
C VAL A 28 -2.49 1.02 -8.48
N ASP A 29 -2.49 2.35 -8.43
CA ASP A 29 -2.95 3.18 -9.54
C ASP A 29 -2.12 2.99 -10.80
N LEU A 30 -0.78 2.98 -10.65
CA LEU A 30 0.10 2.71 -11.76
C LEU A 30 -0.10 1.29 -12.31
N GLY A 31 -0.37 0.30 -11.45
CA GLY A 31 -0.71 -1.06 -11.85
C GLY A 31 -1.95 -1.14 -12.74
N ILE A 32 -3.04 -0.46 -12.39
CA ILE A 32 -4.23 -0.44 -13.25
C ILE A 32 -4.02 0.41 -14.51
N ALA A 33 -3.33 1.55 -14.43
CA ALA A 33 -2.99 2.31 -15.61
C ALA A 33 -2.17 1.46 -16.60
N LEU A 34 -1.25 0.64 -16.09
CA LEU A 34 -0.46 -0.31 -16.86
C LEU A 34 -1.32 -1.44 -17.47
N GLN A 35 -2.34 -1.94 -16.75
CA GLN A 35 -3.29 -2.89 -17.29
C GLN A 35 -4.03 -2.32 -18.50
N GLN A 36 -4.53 -1.08 -18.39
CA GLN A 36 -5.27 -0.40 -19.46
C GLN A 36 -4.40 -0.05 -20.68
N ARG A 37 -3.13 0.31 -20.46
CA ARG A 37 -2.21 0.71 -21.51
C ARG A 37 -1.54 -0.47 -22.22
N SER A 38 -1.30 -1.57 -21.51
CA SER A 38 -0.56 -2.72 -22.00
C SER A 38 -1.42 -3.98 -21.93
N ASN A 39 -1.39 -4.69 -20.81
CA ASN A 39 -2.23 -5.86 -20.57
C ASN A 39 -2.23 -6.21 -19.07
N THR A 40 -3.15 -7.10 -18.68
CA THR A 40 -3.29 -7.57 -17.30
C THR A 40 -2.02 -8.24 -16.76
N MET A 41 -1.27 -8.98 -17.58
CA MET A 41 -0.08 -9.70 -17.10
C MET A 41 1.05 -8.74 -16.70
N SER A 42 1.29 -7.69 -17.49
CA SER A 42 2.26 -6.64 -17.16
C SER A 42 1.88 -5.89 -15.88
N ALA A 43 0.59 -5.67 -15.63
CA ALA A 43 0.11 -5.09 -14.38
C ALA A 43 0.36 -6.00 -13.17
N VAL A 44 0.07 -7.30 -13.30
CA VAL A 44 0.34 -8.30 -12.25
C VAL A 44 1.83 -8.34 -11.90
N GLU A 45 2.71 -8.37 -12.91
CA GLU A 45 4.16 -8.41 -12.70
C GLU A 45 4.69 -7.15 -12.02
N TYR A 46 4.20 -5.98 -12.43
CA TYR A 46 4.54 -4.72 -11.78
C TYR A 46 4.13 -4.72 -10.30
N LEU A 47 2.88 -5.09 -10.00
CA LEU A 47 2.37 -5.11 -8.63
C LEU A 47 3.12 -6.14 -7.76
N ARG A 48 3.43 -7.33 -8.29
CA ARG A 48 4.26 -8.32 -7.60
C ARG A 48 5.67 -7.79 -7.31
N SER A 49 6.26 -7.05 -8.24
CA SER A 49 7.59 -6.43 -8.05
C SER A 49 7.58 -5.38 -6.93
N GLN A 50 6.43 -4.76 -6.67
CA GLN A 50 6.20 -3.84 -5.55
C GLN A 50 5.76 -4.55 -4.25
N ASN A 51 5.87 -5.88 -4.17
CA ASN A 51 5.43 -6.71 -3.03
C ASN A 51 3.93 -6.60 -2.69
N VAL A 52 3.09 -6.28 -3.69
CA VAL A 52 1.64 -6.28 -3.50
C VAL A 52 1.16 -7.74 -3.44
N GLY A 53 0.39 -8.07 -2.40
CA GLY A 53 -0.15 -9.41 -2.19
C GLY A 53 -1.12 -9.84 -3.29
N ASN A 54 -1.15 -11.13 -3.63
CA ASN A 54 -1.96 -11.65 -4.74
C ASN A 54 -3.46 -11.33 -4.58
N ASP A 55 -3.99 -11.41 -3.36
CA ASP A 55 -5.37 -11.05 -3.03
C ASP A 55 -5.71 -9.58 -3.35
N VAL A 56 -4.73 -8.69 -3.14
CA VAL A 56 -4.87 -7.27 -3.50
C VAL A 56 -4.81 -7.11 -5.00
N ILE A 57 -3.88 -7.79 -5.69
CA ILE A 57 -3.74 -7.76 -7.15
C ILE A 57 -5.04 -8.22 -7.83
N GLU A 58 -5.59 -9.36 -7.41
CA GLU A 58 -6.85 -9.88 -7.92
C GLU A 58 -7.98 -8.86 -7.71
N ARG A 59 -8.11 -8.32 -6.49
CA ARG A 59 -9.14 -7.32 -6.18
C ARG A 59 -9.03 -6.05 -7.04
N VAL A 60 -7.83 -5.48 -7.17
CA VAL A 60 -7.64 -4.18 -7.84
C VAL A 60 -7.69 -4.28 -9.37
N LEU A 61 -7.29 -5.41 -9.95
CA LEU A 61 -7.33 -5.66 -11.40
C LEU A 61 -8.68 -6.21 -11.88
N THR A 62 -9.45 -6.88 -11.01
CA THR A 62 -10.78 -7.41 -11.35
C THR A 62 -11.89 -6.41 -11.05
N GLU A 63 -11.77 -5.60 -9.99
CA GLU A 63 -12.78 -4.60 -9.60
C GLU A 63 -12.16 -3.19 -9.41
N PRO A 64 -11.59 -2.58 -10.46
CA PRO A 64 -10.94 -1.27 -10.34
C PRO A 64 -11.89 -0.14 -9.88
N GLY A 65 -13.21 -0.31 -10.02
CA GLY A 65 -14.22 0.65 -9.57
C GLY A 65 -14.52 0.64 -8.06
N ARG A 66 -14.12 -0.42 -7.33
CA ARG A 66 -14.34 -0.56 -5.88
C ARG A 66 -13.27 0.17 -5.04
N ARG A 67 -12.29 0.79 -5.68
CA ARG A 67 -11.12 1.44 -5.05
C ARG A 67 -11.42 2.60 -4.10
N ARG A 68 -12.63 3.15 -4.09
CA ARG A 68 -12.99 4.29 -3.24
C ARG A 68 -12.83 4.02 -1.73
N SER A 69 -12.67 2.77 -1.30
CA SER A 69 -12.46 2.43 0.12
C SER A 69 -11.01 2.09 0.50
N TRP A 70 -10.04 2.18 -0.42
CA TRP A 70 -8.65 1.77 -0.17
C TRP A 70 -7.69 2.92 0.15
N CYS A 71 -8.06 4.14 -0.22
CA CYS A 71 -7.23 5.34 -0.05
C CYS A 71 -7.82 6.35 0.96
N LEU A 72 -8.77 5.88 1.79
CA LEU A 72 -9.52 6.67 2.76
C LEU A 72 -9.37 6.07 4.16
#